data_AF-A0A3L8NXD2-F1
#
_entry.id   AF-A0A3L8NXD2-F1
#
_cell.length_a   1.000
_cell.length_b   1.000
_cell.length_c   1.000
_cell.angle_alpha   90.00
_cell.angle_beta   90.00
_cell.angle_gamma   90.00
#
_symmetry.space_group_name_H-M   'P 1'
#
loop_
_entity.id
_entity.type
_entity.pdbx_description
1 polymer ?
#
loop_
_entity_poly.entity_id
_entity_poly.type
_entity_poly.pdbx_seq_one_letter_code
_entity_poly.pdbx_strand_id
1 'polypeptide(L)'
;MRPAGIPFTSLHAEAGAPSRTEVGDASGTYSHANGYKFDFSRTSCLTSWIHSTYTYTGAWAGDGAPHYQAASGNVYADEGTHWDVTFYSCGC
;
A
#
# COMPACT_ATOMS: atom_id res chain seq x y z
N MET A 1 -22.47 -14.81 -5.96
CA MET A 1 -22.97 -13.43 -5.86
C MET A 1 -21.81 -12.53 -5.49
N ARG A 2 -21.29 -11.73 -6.43
CA ARG A 2 -20.22 -10.75 -6.19
C ARG A 2 -20.92 -9.46 -5.75
N PRO A 3 -20.61 -8.85 -4.58
CA PRO A 3 -21.22 -7.58 -4.24
C PRO A 3 -20.72 -6.49 -5.20
N ALA A 4 -21.64 -5.58 -5.50
CA ALA A 4 -21.50 -4.50 -6.46
C ALA A 4 -20.33 -3.56 -6.14
N GLY A 5 -19.77 -2.99 -7.20
CA GLY A 5 -18.65 -2.04 -7.14
C GLY A 5 -18.94 -0.86 -6.21
N ILE A 6 -18.01 -0.63 -5.29
CA ILE A 6 -17.86 0.65 -4.62
C ILE A 6 -17.41 1.64 -5.71
N PRO A 7 -18.19 2.68 -6.03
CA PRO A 7 -17.75 3.70 -6.98
C PRO A 7 -16.46 4.34 -6.46
N PHE A 8 -15.50 4.52 -7.37
CA PHE A 8 -14.20 5.15 -7.13
C PHE A 8 -14.38 6.66 -6.91
N THR A 9 -15.16 7.06 -5.91
CA THR A 9 -15.30 8.46 -5.50
C THR A 9 -14.04 8.85 -4.73
N SER A 10 -13.10 9.44 -5.48
CA SER A 10 -12.03 10.32 -5.02
C SER A 10 -11.24 9.79 -3.81
N LEU A 11 -10.20 9.00 -4.08
CA LEU A 11 -9.06 8.97 -3.16
C LEU A 11 -8.50 10.41 -3.16
N HIS A 12 -8.79 11.18 -2.11
CA HIS A 12 -8.04 12.39 -1.81
C HIS A 12 -6.61 11.92 -1.49
N ALA A 13 -5.75 11.96 -2.49
CA ALA A 13 -4.33 12.04 -2.27
C ALA A 13 -4.08 13.47 -1.76
N GLU A 14 -4.04 13.64 -0.44
CA GLU A 14 -3.63 14.90 0.16
C GLU A 14 -2.18 15.16 -0.25
N ALA A 15 -1.99 16.01 -1.26
CA ALA A 15 -0.70 16.55 -1.65
C ALA A 15 -0.23 17.51 -0.53
N GLY A 16 0.25 16.96 0.58
CA GLY A 16 0.62 17.76 1.75
C GLY A 16 1.28 17.05 2.94
N ALA A 17 1.20 15.72 3.08
CA ALA A 17 2.16 14.96 3.89
C ALA A 17 3.40 14.70 3.01
N PRO A 18 4.64 14.56 3.53
CA PRO A 18 5.80 14.28 2.69
C PRO A 18 5.49 13.09 1.78
N SER A 19 5.11 13.41 0.55
CA SER A 19 5.03 12.48 -0.56
C SER A 19 6.49 12.27 -0.87
N ARG A 20 7.02 11.20 -0.31
CA ARG A 20 8.39 10.82 -0.52
C ARG A 20 8.47 10.28 -1.96
N THR A 21 8.55 11.22 -2.91
CA THR A 21 9.33 11.08 -4.14
C THR A 21 10.81 10.99 -3.73
N GLU A 22 11.15 10.03 -2.86
CA GLU A 22 12.48 9.90 -2.29
C GLU A 22 13.43 9.50 -3.40
N VAL A 23 14.18 10.48 -3.88
CA VAL A 23 15.58 10.25 -4.20
C VAL A 23 16.27 9.96 -2.85
N GLY A 24 16.24 8.70 -2.40
CA GLY A 24 16.82 8.34 -1.11
C GLY A 24 16.61 6.91 -0.62
N ASP A 25 15.47 6.28 -0.90
CA ASP A 25 15.12 4.99 -0.26
C ASP A 25 15.44 3.76 -1.12
N ALA A 26 16.06 2.76 -0.46
CA ALA A 26 16.57 1.46 -0.92
C ALA A 26 16.81 1.30 -2.45
N SER A 27 18.08 1.21 -2.85
CA SER A 27 18.47 0.83 -4.21
C SER A 27 17.99 -0.60 -4.52
N GLY A 28 16.91 -0.70 -5.29
CA GLY A 28 16.32 -1.96 -5.72
C GLY A 28 15.28 -1.74 -6.82
N THR A 29 14.97 -2.80 -7.58
CA THR A 29 14.04 -2.73 -8.73
C THR A 29 12.67 -2.16 -8.34
N TYR A 30 12.15 -2.56 -7.18
CA TYR A 30 10.85 -2.12 -6.65
C TYR A 30 11.05 -1.14 -5.50
N SER A 31 11.23 0.14 -5.83
CA SER A 31 11.56 1.21 -4.88
C SER A 31 10.73 2.48 -5.12
N HIS A 32 10.74 3.39 -4.14
CA HIS A 32 10.16 4.74 -4.29
C HIS A 32 10.80 5.50 -5.45
N ALA A 33 12.14 5.45 -5.54
CA ALA A 33 12.90 6.13 -6.59
C ALA A 33 12.52 5.66 -8.00
N ASN A 34 12.14 4.39 -8.15
CA ASN A 34 11.73 3.80 -9.42
C ASN A 34 10.20 3.88 -9.66
N GLY A 35 9.44 4.54 -8.78
CA GLY A 35 8.00 4.74 -8.92
C GLY A 35 7.13 3.52 -8.62
N TYR A 36 7.70 2.50 -7.98
CA TYR A 36 6.99 1.26 -7.64
C TYR A 36 6.35 1.29 -6.25
N LYS A 37 6.70 2.29 -5.43
CA LYS A 37 6.22 2.39 -4.06
C LYS A 37 5.49 3.72 -3.80
N PHE A 38 4.42 3.67 -3.02
CA PHE A 38 3.63 4.84 -2.65
C PHE A 38 3.12 4.73 -1.21
N ASP A 39 3.19 5.85 -0.48
CA ASP A 39 2.75 5.93 0.90
C ASP A 39 1.30 6.42 1.00
N PHE A 40 0.44 5.64 1.64
CA PHE A 40 -0.89 6.12 2.05
C PHE A 40 -0.89 6.49 3.52
N SER A 41 -1.61 7.56 3.87
CA SER A 41 -1.89 7.87 5.26
C SER A 41 -2.63 6.71 5.93
N ARG A 42 -2.19 6.35 7.14
CA ARG A 42 -2.82 5.30 7.93
C ARG A 42 -4.10 5.82 8.58
N THR A 43 -5.21 5.69 7.88
CA THR A 43 -6.54 5.97 8.44
C THR A 43 -7.20 4.68 8.92
N SER A 44 -8.06 4.77 9.92
CA SER A 44 -8.83 3.61 10.39
C SER A 44 -9.68 2.98 9.28
N CYS A 45 -10.27 3.80 8.40
CA CYS A 45 -11.07 3.33 7.27
C CYS A 45 -10.23 2.48 6.30
N LEU A 46 -9.09 3.01 5.84
CA LEU A 46 -8.21 2.29 4.92
C LEU A 46 -7.66 1.01 5.56
N THR A 47 -7.21 1.09 6.81
CA THR A 47 -6.69 -0.06 7.56
C THR A 47 -7.72 -1.17 7.70
N SER A 48 -8.95 -0.84 8.14
CA SER A 48 -10.01 -1.84 8.26
C SER A 48 -10.34 -2.48 6.91
N TRP A 49 -10.37 -1.69 5.83
CA TRP A 49 -10.64 -2.20 4.49
C TRP A 49 -9.54 -3.13 3.97
N ILE A 50 -8.26 -2.77 4.13
CA ILE A 50 -7.13 -3.62 3.73
C ILE A 50 -7.17 -4.95 4.49
N HIS A 51 -7.33 -4.90 5.81
CA HIS A 51 -7.38 -6.09 6.65
C HIS A 51 -8.55 -7.02 6.29
N SER A 52 -9.69 -6.48 5.84
CA SER A 52 -10.85 -7.30 5.45
C SER A 52 -10.78 -7.82 4.02
N THR A 53 -10.04 -7.15 3.14
CA THR A 53 -10.10 -7.39 1.70
C THR A 53 -8.90 -8.19 1.19
N TYR A 54 -7.72 -7.98 1.77
CA TYR A 54 -6.47 -8.54 1.28
C TYR A 54 -5.97 -9.70 2.13
N THR A 55 -5.16 -10.56 1.51
CA THR A 55 -4.62 -11.74 2.19
C THR A 55 -3.44 -11.34 3.05
N TYR A 56 -3.52 -11.58 4.36
CA TYR A 56 -2.38 -11.42 5.25
C TYR A 56 -1.29 -12.45 4.92
N THR A 57 -0.08 -11.98 4.63
CA THR A 57 1.07 -12.81 4.24
C THR A 57 2.13 -12.95 5.33
N GLY A 58 1.87 -12.41 6.53
CA GLY A 58 2.83 -12.40 7.63
C GLY A 58 3.57 -11.06 7.76
N ALA A 59 4.43 -10.97 8.78
CA ALA A 59 5.33 -9.84 8.97
C ALA A 59 6.73 -10.16 8.40
N TRP A 60 7.41 -9.19 7.79
CA TRP A 60 8.79 -9.41 7.32
C TRP A 60 9.79 -9.36 8.48
N ALA A 61 10.87 -10.13 8.35
CA ALA A 61 11.89 -10.28 9.40
C ALA A 61 12.75 -9.02 9.63
N GLY A 62 12.67 -8.01 8.73
CA GLY A 62 13.47 -6.78 8.83
C GLY A 62 12.82 -5.71 9.70
N ASP A 63 11.64 -5.25 9.31
CA ASP A 63 10.88 -4.17 9.94
C ASP A 63 9.75 -4.65 10.87
N GLY A 64 9.38 -5.94 10.78
CA GLY A 64 8.27 -6.50 11.53
C GLY A 64 6.90 -6.00 11.06
N ALA A 65 6.83 -5.29 9.93
CA ALA A 65 5.60 -4.71 9.41
C ALA A 65 4.65 -5.83 8.91
N PRO A 66 3.38 -5.86 9.36
CA PRO A 66 2.36 -6.76 8.83
C PRO A 66 2.07 -6.51 7.35
N HIS A 67 2.15 -7.56 6.52
CA HIS A 67 1.94 -7.48 5.07
C HIS A 67 0.65 -8.10 4.59
N TYR A 68 0.02 -7.41 3.63
CA TYR A 68 -1.23 -7.79 3.00
C TYR A 68 -1.08 -7.75 1.49
N GLN A 69 -1.45 -8.84 0.82
CA GLN A 69 -1.36 -8.94 -0.63
C GLN A 69 -2.76 -8.83 -1.27
N ALA A 70 -2.87 -7.91 -2.22
CA ALA A 70 -4.04 -7.78 -3.07
C ALA A 70 -4.06 -8.89 -4.14
N ALA A 71 -5.23 -9.19 -4.70
CA ALA A 71 -5.36 -10.15 -5.80
C ALA A 71 -4.54 -9.76 -7.05
N SER A 72 -4.21 -8.47 -7.21
CA SER A 72 -3.31 -7.97 -8.25
C SER A 72 -1.84 -8.36 -8.04
N GLY A 73 -1.50 -8.92 -6.87
CA GLY A 73 -0.13 -9.19 -6.46
C GLY A 73 0.56 -8.02 -5.76
N ASN A 74 -0.07 -6.83 -5.70
CA ASN A 74 0.46 -5.68 -4.98
C ASN A 74 0.53 -5.95 -3.47
N VAL A 75 1.57 -5.46 -2.82
CA VAL A 75 1.84 -5.70 -1.40
C VAL A 75 1.69 -4.40 -0.62
N TYR A 76 0.93 -4.47 0.46
CA TYR A 76 0.63 -3.38 1.36
C TYR A 76 1.27 -3.67 2.72
N ALA A 77 2.10 -2.75 3.20
CA ALA A 77 2.82 -2.85 4.44
C ALA A 77 2.32 -1.88 5.50
N ASP A 78 1.93 -2.44 6.64
CA ASP A 78 1.46 -1.69 7.78
C ASP A 78 2.63 -1.31 8.70
N GLU A 79 3.24 -0.16 8.48
CA GLU A 79 4.35 0.32 9.32
C GLU A 79 3.88 1.03 10.60
N GLY A 80 2.58 0.95 10.92
CA GLY A 80 1.98 1.55 12.12
C GLY A 80 1.78 3.07 12.05
N THR A 81 2.52 3.79 11.20
CA THR A 81 2.36 5.24 10.98
C THR A 81 1.75 5.59 9.62
N HIS A 82 2.09 4.82 8.60
CA HIS A 82 1.57 4.92 7.24
C HIS A 82 1.52 3.53 6.61
N TRP A 83 0.92 3.44 5.43
CA TRP A 83 0.95 2.24 4.59
C TRP A 83 1.97 2.45 3.49
N ASP A 84 2.94 1.56 3.39
CA ASP A 84 3.85 1.48 2.24
C ASP A 84 3.31 0.45 1.26
N VAL A 85 3.10 0.83 0.00
CA VAL A 85 2.51 -0.05 -1.01
C VAL A 85 3.45 -0.23 -2.17
N THR A 86 3.79 -1.48 -2.47
CA THR A 86 4.59 -1.86 -3.64
C THR A 86 3.68 -2.40 -4.75
N PHE A 87 3.71 -1.76 -5.91
CA PHE A 87 2.94 -2.13 -7.09
C PHE A 87 3.76 -3.10 -7.97
N TYR A 88 3.33 -4.35 -8.08
CA TYR A 88 3.95 -5.33 -9.00
C TYR A 88 3.19 -5.46 -10.31
N SER A 89 1.91 -5.07 -10.32
CA SER A 89 1.06 -5.06 -11.51
C SER A 89 0.10 -3.87 -11.49
N CYS A 90 -0.44 -3.53 -12.66
CA CYS A 90 -1.44 -2.47 -12.81
C CYS A 90 -2.87 -2.87 -12.39
N GLY A 91 -3.08 -4.06 -11.80
CA GLY A 91 -4.35 -4.43 -11.18
C GLY A 91 -5.44 -4.96 -12.12
N CYS A 92 -5.11 -5.91 -13.00
CA CYS A 92 -6.08 -6.64 -13.83
C CYS A 92 -6.49 -7.99 -13.23
#